data_AF-A0A8E0IFI2-F1
#
_entry.id   AF-A0A8E0IFI2-F1
#
_cell.length_a   1.000
_cell.length_b   1.000
_cell.length_c   1.000
_cell.angle_alpha   90.00
_cell.angle_beta   90.00
_cell.angle_gamma   90.00
#
_symmetry.space_group_name_H-M   'P 1'
#
loop_
_entity.id
_entity.type
_entity.pdbx_description
1 polymer ?
#
loop_
_entity_poly.entity_id
_entity_poly.type
_entity_poly.pdbx_seq_one_letter_code
_entity_poly.pdbx_strand_id
1 'polypeptide(L)'
;MDRRSSDRQDKRRQRSSEKKAANKIVAWVIGIVLAVLVIVGLMGYRYVRSALEPVDPNGKTSISVTVPAGSSTKQIAAQLEAKHVIKSATVFSYYVKFHNIADFQAGQYKLTQRANMSTVIQALRAGGSATTAAGQLLVKEGTTIEQIATSMDKLTKSNKNLTGKKFLALMKDQTFFNQLAKKYPQLLSSAANAKGVRYRLEGYLFPATYNVGAGETVKDLVDAMVAKTDSVMQSYYKSIKKQQYTVQEVMTLASLV
;
A
#
# COMPACT_ATOMS: atom_id res chain seq x y z
N MET A 1 65.03 -55.39 -1.69
CA MET A 1 63.71 -54.97 -1.14
C MET A 1 63.53 -53.49 -1.40
N ASP A 2 62.54 -53.14 -2.21
CA ASP A 2 62.49 -51.87 -2.97
C ASP A 2 61.69 -50.79 -2.22
N ARG A 3 62.36 -49.87 -1.50
CA ARG A 3 61.71 -48.85 -0.64
C ARG A 3 60.99 -47.74 -1.42
N ARG A 4 61.26 -47.58 -2.71
CA ARG A 4 60.63 -46.54 -3.55
C ARG A 4 59.20 -46.89 -3.99
N SER A 5 58.83 -48.18 -3.97
CA SER A 5 57.49 -48.63 -4.35
C SER A 5 56.49 -48.52 -3.20
N SER A 6 56.92 -48.67 -1.94
CA SER A 6 56.05 -48.50 -0.76
C SER A 6 55.64 -47.04 -0.53
N ASP A 7 56.56 -46.08 -0.63
CA ASP A 7 56.26 -44.64 -0.44
C ASP A 7 55.28 -44.08 -1.50
N ARG A 8 55.31 -44.63 -2.73
CA ARG A 8 54.33 -44.30 -3.78
C ARG A 8 52.96 -44.92 -3.51
N GLN A 9 52.90 -46.10 -2.89
CA GLN A 9 51.64 -46.73 -2.49
C GLN A 9 50.99 -46.00 -1.32
N ASP A 10 51.77 -45.56 -0.34
CA ASP A 10 51.25 -44.83 0.83
C ASP A 10 50.74 -43.44 0.48
N LYS A 11 51.46 -42.67 -0.36
CA LYS A 11 50.96 -41.38 -0.89
C LYS A 11 49.70 -41.53 -1.74
N ARG A 12 49.55 -42.63 -2.49
CA ARG A 12 48.31 -42.94 -3.24
C ARG A 12 47.15 -43.30 -2.30
N ARG A 13 47.42 -44.06 -1.23
CA ARG A 13 46.44 -44.41 -0.19
C ARG A 13 45.96 -43.17 0.56
N GLN A 14 46.87 -42.29 1.00
CA GLN A 14 46.55 -41.00 1.64
C GLN A 14 45.70 -40.09 0.74
N ARG A 15 46.09 -39.90 -0.53
CA ARG A 15 45.30 -39.10 -1.48
C ARG A 15 43.92 -39.73 -1.76
N SER A 16 43.82 -41.06 -1.70
CA SER A 16 42.53 -41.75 -1.87
C SER A 16 41.63 -41.62 -0.63
N SER A 17 42.19 -41.61 0.59
CA SER A 17 41.44 -41.39 1.82
C SER A 17 40.98 -39.94 1.98
N GLU A 18 41.82 -38.96 1.60
CA GLU A 18 41.47 -37.54 1.57
C GLU A 18 40.35 -37.26 0.56
N LYS A 19 40.44 -37.83 -0.66
CA LYS A 19 39.36 -37.72 -1.66
C LYS A 19 38.06 -38.38 -1.19
N LYS A 20 38.14 -39.53 -0.50
CA LYS A 20 36.95 -40.19 0.09
C LYS A 20 36.32 -39.34 1.19
N ALA A 21 37.13 -38.72 2.06
CA ALA A 21 36.64 -37.84 3.10
C ALA A 21 36.00 -36.56 2.53
N ALA A 22 36.65 -35.93 1.55
CA ALA A 22 36.11 -34.75 0.85
C ALA A 22 34.78 -35.07 0.13
N ASN A 23 34.69 -36.19 -0.59
CA ASN A 23 33.45 -36.62 -1.23
C ASN A 23 32.33 -36.90 -0.21
N LYS A 24 32.67 -37.40 0.98
CA LYS A 24 31.72 -37.64 2.07
C LYS A 24 31.19 -36.33 2.66
N ILE A 25 32.06 -35.33 2.82
CA ILE A 25 31.69 -33.96 3.26
C ILE A 25 30.81 -33.29 2.20
N VAL A 26 31.19 -33.35 0.92
CA VAL A 26 30.40 -32.79 -0.18
C VAL A 26 29.02 -33.44 -0.26
N ALA A 27 28.93 -34.77 -0.13
CA ALA A 27 27.64 -35.48 -0.08
C ALA A 27 26.78 -35.03 1.12
N TRP A 28 27.40 -34.80 2.28
CA TRP A 28 26.71 -34.27 3.47
C TRP A 28 26.20 -32.84 3.25
N VAL A 29 27.01 -31.95 2.67
CA VAL A 29 26.61 -30.57 2.35
C VAL A 29 25.47 -30.55 1.35
N ILE A 30 25.55 -31.36 0.29
CA ILE A 30 24.45 -31.51 -0.69
C ILE A 30 23.19 -32.04 -0.01
N GLY A 31 23.32 -33.04 0.88
CA GLY A 31 22.20 -33.56 1.66
C GLY A 31 21.54 -32.49 2.53
N ILE A 32 22.32 -31.65 3.20
CA ILE A 32 21.80 -30.53 4.02
C ILE A 32 21.11 -29.49 3.13
N VAL A 33 21.71 -29.11 2.01
CA VAL A 33 21.11 -28.14 1.07
C VAL A 33 19.77 -28.67 0.53
N LEU A 34 19.71 -29.95 0.16
CA LEU A 34 18.46 -30.59 -0.28
C LEU A 34 17.43 -30.63 0.85
N ALA A 35 17.83 -30.96 2.08
CA ALA A 35 16.93 -30.95 3.24
C ALA A 35 16.38 -29.54 3.50
N VAL A 36 17.21 -28.50 3.44
CA VAL A 36 16.77 -27.10 3.57
C VAL A 36 15.80 -26.72 2.46
N LEU A 37 16.06 -27.09 1.20
CA LEU A 37 15.15 -26.83 0.08
C LEU A 37 13.79 -27.52 0.29
N VAL A 38 13.77 -28.76 0.78
CA VAL A 38 12.54 -29.49 1.09
C VAL A 38 11.76 -28.80 2.22
N ILE A 39 12.45 -28.36 3.28
CA ILE A 39 11.85 -27.65 4.42
C ILE A 39 11.24 -26.31 3.96
N VAL A 40 11.99 -25.52 3.19
CA VAL A 40 11.52 -24.24 2.62
C VAL A 40 10.33 -24.47 1.68
N GLY A 41 10.38 -25.51 0.86
CA GLY A 41 9.27 -25.92 -0.02
C GLY A 41 8.00 -26.28 0.77
N LEU A 42 8.14 -27.07 1.84
CA LEU A 42 7.04 -27.44 2.74
C LEU A 42 6.44 -26.23 3.46
N MET A 43 7.29 -25.33 3.98
CA MET A 43 6.84 -24.09 4.63
C MET A 43 6.12 -23.17 3.64
N GLY A 44 6.69 -22.98 2.45
CA GLY A 44 6.06 -22.19 1.39
C GLY A 44 4.71 -22.76 0.97
N TYR A 45 4.63 -24.08 0.77
CA TYR A 45 3.39 -24.77 0.44
C TYR A 45 2.33 -24.60 1.53
N ARG A 46 2.72 -24.76 2.81
CA ARG A 46 1.84 -24.55 3.96
C ARG A 46 1.33 -23.11 4.06
N TYR A 47 2.21 -22.14 3.82
CA TYR A 47 1.86 -20.72 3.84
C TYR A 47 0.85 -20.37 2.74
N VAL A 48 1.11 -20.79 1.50
CA VAL A 48 0.20 -20.56 0.36
C VAL A 48 -1.14 -21.24 0.61
N ARG A 49 -1.14 -22.51 1.03
CA ARG A 49 -2.39 -23.24 1.31
C ARG A 49 -3.21 -22.55 2.40
N SER A 50 -2.57 -22.14 3.50
CA SER A 50 -3.26 -21.44 4.59
C SER A 50 -3.83 -20.09 4.16
N ALA A 51 -3.12 -19.35 3.29
CA ALA A 51 -3.55 -18.05 2.79
C ALA A 51 -4.70 -18.12 1.77
N LEU A 52 -4.91 -19.28 1.12
CA LEU A 52 -6.05 -19.52 0.24
C LEU A 52 -7.33 -19.88 1.01
N GLU A 53 -7.19 -20.39 2.23
CA GLU A 53 -8.30 -20.70 3.11
C GLU A 53 -8.89 -19.43 3.74
N PRO A 54 -10.19 -19.44 4.08
CA PRO A 54 -10.86 -18.32 4.77
C PRO A 54 -10.11 -17.86 6.03
N VAL A 55 -10.17 -16.55 6.31
CA VAL A 55 -9.59 -15.95 7.52
C VAL A 55 -10.26 -16.53 8.76
N ASP A 56 -11.59 -16.60 8.75
CA ASP A 56 -12.41 -17.24 9.77
C ASP A 56 -13.61 -17.95 9.11
N PRO A 57 -13.62 -19.29 9.08
CA PRO A 57 -14.72 -20.08 8.52
C PRO A 57 -16.07 -19.82 9.19
N ASN A 58 -16.08 -19.41 10.46
CA ASN A 58 -17.29 -19.11 11.25
C ASN A 58 -17.61 -17.61 11.30
N GLY A 59 -16.75 -16.77 10.71
CA GLY A 59 -16.86 -15.32 10.67
C GLY A 59 -18.02 -14.86 9.78
N LYS A 60 -19.20 -14.72 10.37
CA LYS A 60 -20.42 -14.21 9.70
C LYS A 60 -20.42 -12.68 9.55
N THR A 61 -19.47 -11.98 10.15
CA THR A 61 -19.41 -10.51 10.16
C THR A 61 -19.14 -9.98 8.76
N SER A 62 -20.03 -9.13 8.26
CA SER A 62 -19.88 -8.43 6.99
C SER A 62 -18.97 -7.21 7.17
N ILE A 63 -17.86 -7.19 6.45
CA ILE A 63 -16.83 -6.16 6.46
C ILE A 63 -16.99 -5.33 5.18
N SER A 64 -17.17 -4.03 5.34
CA SER A 64 -17.23 -3.10 4.21
C SER A 64 -15.82 -2.69 3.77
N VAL A 65 -15.51 -2.92 2.50
CA VAL A 65 -14.24 -2.56 1.86
C VAL A 65 -14.54 -1.66 0.66
N THR A 66 -13.89 -0.50 0.61
CA THR A 66 -13.99 0.43 -0.52
C THR A 66 -12.77 0.30 -1.40
N VAL A 67 -12.98 0.07 -2.70
CA VAL A 67 -11.92 0.06 -3.71
C VAL A 67 -12.04 1.33 -4.56
N PRO A 68 -11.11 2.30 -4.43
CA PRO A 68 -11.10 3.50 -5.26
C PRO A 68 -10.85 3.21 -6.75
N ALA A 69 -11.35 4.07 -7.63
CA ALA A 69 -11.05 4.00 -9.06
C ALA A 69 -9.55 4.19 -9.33
N GLY A 70 -9.00 3.38 -10.25
CA GLY A 70 -7.57 3.40 -10.57
C GLY A 70 -6.66 2.72 -9.54
N SER A 71 -7.21 2.05 -8.52
CA SER A 71 -6.41 1.29 -7.55
C SER A 71 -5.70 0.12 -8.22
N SER A 72 -4.40 0.00 -7.96
CA SER A 72 -3.60 -1.16 -8.39
C SER A 72 -3.96 -2.41 -7.59
N THR A 73 -3.72 -3.60 -8.15
CA THR A 73 -3.90 -4.89 -7.47
C THR A 73 -3.22 -4.94 -6.10
N LYS A 74 -2.04 -4.33 -5.96
CA LYS A 74 -1.30 -4.27 -4.69
C LYS A 74 -2.00 -3.40 -3.64
N GLN A 75 -2.59 -2.27 -4.06
CA GLN A 75 -3.36 -1.39 -3.16
C GLN A 75 -4.64 -2.07 -2.70
N ILE A 76 -5.34 -2.76 -3.61
CA ILE A 76 -6.54 -3.54 -3.29
C ILE A 76 -6.20 -4.64 -2.29
N ALA A 77 -5.12 -5.39 -2.55
CA ALA A 77 -4.66 -6.46 -1.66
C ALA A 77 -4.32 -5.94 -0.25
N ALA A 78 -3.60 -4.82 -0.16
CA ALA A 78 -3.26 -4.21 1.13
C ALA A 78 -4.50 -3.75 1.90
N GLN A 79 -5.50 -3.18 1.22
CA GLN A 79 -6.77 -2.78 1.85
C GLN A 79 -7.55 -4.00 2.36
N LEU A 80 -7.61 -5.08 1.59
CA LEU A 80 -8.30 -6.32 1.99
C LEU A 80 -7.63 -6.96 3.21
N GLU A 81 -6.30 -6.99 3.25
CA GLU A 81 -5.52 -7.52 4.37
C GLU A 81 -5.68 -6.66 5.63
N ALA A 82 -5.60 -5.34 5.49
CA ALA A 82 -5.80 -4.40 6.61
C ALA A 82 -7.21 -4.49 7.22
N LYS A 83 -8.20 -4.92 6.44
CA LYS A 83 -9.57 -5.17 6.89
C LYS A 83 -9.81 -6.63 7.30
N HIS A 84 -8.77 -7.45 7.35
CA HIS A 84 -8.83 -8.88 7.67
C HIS A 84 -9.82 -9.67 6.80
N VAL A 85 -10.01 -9.27 5.55
CA VAL A 85 -10.81 -10.00 4.56
C VAL A 85 -9.98 -11.10 3.92
N ILE A 86 -8.68 -10.88 3.76
CA ILE A 86 -7.71 -11.87 3.30
C ILE A 86 -6.56 -11.99 4.32
N LYS A 87 -5.87 -13.14 4.35
CA LYS A 87 -4.75 -13.37 5.27
C LYS A 87 -3.42 -12.76 4.81
N SER A 88 -3.23 -12.57 3.51
CA SER A 88 -1.96 -12.11 2.94
C SER A 88 -2.17 -11.32 1.65
N ALA A 89 -1.78 -10.05 1.64
CA ALA A 89 -1.80 -9.22 0.45
C ALA A 89 -0.81 -9.72 -0.63
N THR A 90 0.31 -10.30 -0.20
CA THR A 90 1.32 -10.88 -1.09
C THR A 90 0.78 -12.09 -1.83
N VAL A 91 0.14 -13.02 -1.12
CA VAL A 91 -0.45 -14.22 -1.75
C VAL A 91 -1.58 -13.82 -2.71
N PHE A 92 -2.43 -12.87 -2.33
CA PHE A 92 -3.46 -12.33 -3.23
C PHE A 92 -2.84 -11.76 -4.51
N SER A 93 -1.82 -10.92 -4.38
CA SER A 93 -1.16 -10.28 -5.54
C SER A 93 -0.52 -11.32 -6.47
N TYR A 94 0.13 -12.34 -5.92
CA TYR A 94 0.70 -13.45 -6.69
C TYR A 94 -0.38 -14.31 -7.36
N TYR A 95 -1.46 -14.62 -6.65
CA TYR A 95 -2.58 -15.40 -7.19
C TYR A 95 -3.20 -14.69 -8.40
N VAL A 96 -3.51 -13.40 -8.26
CA VAL A 96 -4.06 -12.59 -9.34
C VAL A 96 -3.11 -12.54 -10.55
N LYS A 97 -1.80 -12.36 -10.29
CA LYS A 97 -0.78 -12.33 -11.35
C LYS A 97 -0.63 -13.67 -12.06
N PHE A 98 -0.61 -14.78 -11.32
CA PHE A 98 -0.43 -16.13 -11.88
C PHE A 98 -1.64 -16.56 -12.72
N HIS A 99 -2.85 -16.17 -12.30
CA HIS A 99 -4.08 -16.47 -13.01
C HIS A 99 -4.45 -15.42 -14.08
N ASN A 100 -3.58 -14.44 -14.37
CA ASN A 100 -3.84 -13.33 -15.31
C ASN A 100 -5.19 -12.64 -15.06
N ILE A 101 -5.55 -12.47 -13.79
CA ILE A 101 -6.80 -11.85 -13.40
C ILE A 101 -6.60 -10.33 -13.40
N ALA A 102 -7.40 -9.64 -14.20
CA ALA A 102 -7.44 -8.18 -14.27
C ALA A 102 -8.87 -7.69 -14.05
N ASP A 103 -9.08 -6.39 -14.23
CA ASP A 103 -10.42 -5.77 -14.31
C ASP A 103 -11.20 -5.74 -13.00
N PHE A 104 -10.50 -5.49 -11.89
CA PHE A 104 -11.17 -5.18 -10.64
C PHE A 104 -11.93 -3.87 -10.74
N GLN A 105 -13.18 -3.90 -10.33
CA GLN A 105 -14.06 -2.74 -10.39
C GLN A 105 -13.88 -1.88 -9.15
N ALA A 106 -13.98 -0.57 -9.33
CA ALA A 106 -14.11 0.34 -8.20
C ALA A 106 -15.48 0.19 -7.55
N GLY A 107 -15.58 0.37 -6.23
CA GLY A 107 -16.86 0.31 -5.54
C GLY A 107 -16.78 -0.09 -4.07
N GLN A 108 -17.95 -0.20 -3.45
CA GLN A 108 -18.09 -0.73 -2.09
C GLN A 108 -18.44 -2.21 -2.12
N TYR A 109 -17.69 -2.99 -1.36
CA TYR A 109 -17.84 -4.43 -1.25
C TYR A 109 -18.18 -4.80 0.18
N LYS A 110 -19.23 -5.59 0.36
CA LYS A 110 -19.55 -6.25 1.62
C LYS A 110 -18.97 -7.65 1.57
N LEU A 111 -17.77 -7.80 2.12
CA LEU A 111 -17.04 -9.06 2.15
C LEU A 111 -17.15 -9.70 3.53
N THR A 112 -16.79 -10.97 3.66
CA THR A 112 -16.85 -11.69 4.95
C THR A 112 -15.56 -12.49 5.12
N GLN A 113 -15.14 -12.72 6.36
CA GLN A 113 -13.92 -13.48 6.67
C GLN A 113 -14.00 -14.97 6.29
N ARG A 114 -15.23 -15.47 6.11
CA ARG A 114 -15.53 -16.81 5.58
C ARG A 114 -15.32 -16.95 4.07
N ALA A 115 -15.22 -15.85 3.34
CA ALA A 115 -15.06 -15.90 1.89
C ALA A 115 -13.65 -16.40 1.54
N ASN A 116 -13.58 -17.37 0.62
CA ASN A 116 -12.30 -17.82 0.10
C ASN A 116 -11.75 -16.82 -0.94
N MET A 117 -10.47 -16.98 -1.29
CA MET A 117 -9.77 -16.10 -2.24
C MET A 117 -10.53 -15.93 -3.56
N SER A 118 -11.06 -17.02 -4.12
CA SER A 118 -11.80 -17.01 -5.39
C SER A 118 -13.10 -16.20 -5.29
N THR A 119 -13.86 -16.36 -4.20
CA THR A 119 -15.08 -15.59 -3.96
C THR A 119 -14.80 -14.10 -3.81
N VAL A 120 -13.72 -13.72 -3.09
CA VAL A 120 -13.31 -12.31 -2.96
C VAL A 120 -12.96 -11.73 -4.33
N ILE A 121 -12.18 -12.46 -5.14
CA ILE A 121 -11.80 -12.06 -6.50
C ILE A 121 -13.04 -11.92 -7.40
N GLN A 122 -13.97 -12.88 -7.37
CA GLN A 122 -15.21 -12.80 -8.13
C GLN A 122 -16.04 -11.59 -7.72
N ALA A 123 -16.17 -11.32 -6.41
CA ALA A 123 -16.88 -10.13 -5.94
C ALA A 123 -16.24 -8.86 -6.50
N LEU A 124 -14.91 -8.73 -6.45
CA LEU A 124 -14.18 -7.58 -7.01
C LEU A 124 -14.32 -7.42 -8.53
N ARG A 125 -14.52 -8.51 -9.27
CA ARG A 125 -14.73 -8.48 -10.73
C ARG A 125 -16.17 -8.26 -11.14
N ALA A 126 -17.12 -8.78 -10.36
CA ALA A 126 -18.55 -8.66 -10.62
C ALA A 126 -19.05 -7.21 -10.52
N GLY A 127 -18.24 -6.31 -9.96
CA GLY A 127 -18.64 -4.95 -9.65
C GLY A 127 -19.14 -4.87 -8.22
N GLY A 128 -18.52 -4.01 -7.42
CA GLY A 128 -19.08 -3.64 -6.13
C GLY A 128 -20.42 -2.96 -6.34
N SER A 129 -21.23 -2.88 -5.29
CA SER A 129 -22.29 -1.88 -5.33
C SER A 129 -21.62 -0.55 -5.65
N ALA A 130 -22.16 0.17 -6.64
CA ALA A 130 -21.78 1.57 -6.83
C ALA A 130 -21.73 2.16 -5.43
N THR A 131 -20.59 2.74 -5.04
CA THR A 131 -20.62 3.70 -3.95
C THR A 131 -21.76 4.61 -4.33
N THR A 132 -22.89 4.54 -3.63
CA THR A 132 -23.99 5.47 -3.87
C THR A 132 -23.32 6.82 -3.84
N ALA A 133 -23.24 7.46 -5.01
CA ALA A 133 -22.40 8.63 -5.15
C ALA A 133 -23.02 9.65 -4.20
N ALA A 134 -22.27 10.03 -3.16
CA ALA A 134 -22.71 11.09 -2.27
C ALA A 134 -22.77 12.41 -3.06
N GLY A 135 -21.95 12.52 -4.11
CA GLY A 135 -21.96 13.60 -5.07
C GLY A 135 -20.55 13.87 -5.57
N GLN A 136 -20.33 15.09 -6.04
CA GLN A 136 -19.02 15.58 -6.44
C GLN A 136 -18.68 16.82 -5.62
N LEU A 137 -17.44 16.90 -5.15
CA LEU A 137 -16.87 18.11 -4.58
C LEU A 137 -15.98 18.79 -5.60
N LEU A 138 -16.40 19.96 -6.06
CA LEU A 138 -15.57 20.83 -6.89
C LEU A 138 -14.72 21.73 -5.98
N VAL A 139 -13.39 21.59 -6.09
CA VAL A 139 -12.41 22.52 -5.52
C VAL A 139 -11.84 23.33 -6.67
N LYS A 140 -12.11 24.64 -6.68
CA LYS A 140 -11.57 25.55 -7.69
C LYS A 140 -10.18 26.03 -7.27
N GLU A 141 -9.39 26.43 -8.25
CA GLU A 141 -8.14 27.14 -8.02
C GLU A 141 -8.38 28.42 -7.20
N GLY A 142 -7.41 28.77 -6.35
CA GLY A 142 -7.49 29.93 -5.46
C GLY A 142 -8.54 29.84 -4.34
N THR A 143 -9.21 28.69 -4.18
CA THR A 143 -10.18 28.55 -3.07
C THR A 143 -9.51 28.29 -1.74
N THR A 144 -10.01 28.94 -0.69
CA THR A 144 -9.48 28.74 0.66
C THR A 144 -10.06 27.48 1.30
N ILE A 145 -9.39 26.98 2.34
CA ILE A 145 -9.90 25.89 3.17
C ILE A 145 -11.35 26.15 3.67
N GLU A 146 -11.69 27.37 4.08
CA GLU A 146 -13.06 27.69 4.48
C GLU A 146 -14.06 27.59 3.33
N GLN A 147 -13.69 28.01 2.12
CA GLN A 147 -14.57 27.90 0.96
C GLN A 147 -14.77 26.43 0.53
N ILE A 148 -13.73 25.61 0.67
CA ILE A 148 -13.84 24.15 0.48
C ILE A 148 -14.79 23.56 1.52
N ALA A 149 -14.71 24.00 2.79
CA ALA A 149 -15.60 23.56 3.84
C ALA A 149 -17.07 23.87 3.51
N THR A 150 -17.37 25.09 3.05
CA THR A 150 -18.71 25.49 2.61
C THR A 150 -19.20 24.67 1.41
N SER A 151 -18.31 24.36 0.47
CA SER A 151 -18.65 23.50 -0.68
C SER A 151 -18.95 22.07 -0.24
N MET A 152 -18.24 21.56 0.77
CA MET A 152 -18.46 20.25 1.36
C MET A 152 -19.80 20.14 2.09
N ASP A 153 -20.31 21.21 2.69
CA ASP A 153 -21.61 21.19 3.36
C ASP A 153 -22.76 20.80 2.42
N LYS A 154 -22.63 21.07 1.11
CA LYS A 154 -23.60 20.63 0.09
C LYS A 154 -23.72 19.11 0.00
N LEU A 155 -22.68 18.37 0.37
CA LEU A 155 -22.63 16.91 0.34
C LEU A 155 -23.13 16.26 1.64
N THR A 156 -23.36 17.05 2.70
CA THR A 156 -23.80 16.54 4.02
C THR A 156 -25.11 15.76 3.93
N LYS A 157 -26.03 16.16 3.04
CA LYS A 157 -27.32 15.48 2.85
C LYS A 157 -27.14 14.04 2.36
N SER A 158 -26.15 13.80 1.50
CA SER A 158 -25.87 12.49 0.91
C SER A 158 -24.88 11.67 1.74
N ASN A 159 -23.99 12.34 2.49
CA ASN A 159 -23.03 11.69 3.37
C ASN A 159 -22.82 12.53 4.65
N LYS A 160 -23.40 12.08 5.77
CA LYS A 160 -23.30 12.73 7.09
C LYS A 160 -21.86 12.75 7.66
N ASN A 161 -20.94 12.00 7.06
CA ASN A 161 -19.54 12.03 7.44
C ASN A 161 -18.80 13.23 6.84
N LEU A 162 -19.35 13.88 5.81
CA LEU A 162 -18.72 14.96 5.06
C LEU A 162 -19.43 16.28 5.37
N THR A 163 -18.98 16.93 6.44
CA THR A 163 -19.45 18.26 6.83
C THR A 163 -18.29 19.24 6.85
N GLY A 164 -18.56 20.49 6.49
CA GLY A 164 -17.59 21.59 6.55
C GLY A 164 -17.03 21.76 7.97
N LYS A 165 -17.86 21.56 9.00
CA LYS A 165 -17.41 21.58 10.40
C LYS A 165 -16.37 20.49 10.70
N LYS A 166 -16.60 19.24 10.25
CA LYS A 166 -15.63 18.13 10.42
C LYS A 166 -14.36 18.40 9.61
N PHE A 167 -14.48 18.96 8.42
CA PHE A 167 -13.37 19.37 7.57
C PHE A 167 -12.48 20.43 8.23
N LEU A 168 -13.07 21.54 8.70
CA LEU A 168 -12.30 22.60 9.38
C LEU A 168 -11.65 22.13 10.66
N ALA A 169 -12.31 21.24 11.42
CA ALA A 169 -11.71 20.63 12.60
C ALA A 169 -10.49 19.77 12.22
N LEU A 170 -10.60 18.99 11.14
CA LEU A 170 -9.50 18.17 10.63
C LEU A 170 -8.32 19.00 10.13
N MET A 171 -8.56 20.15 9.48
CA MET A 171 -7.49 21.07 9.05
C MET A 171 -6.70 21.69 10.20
N LYS A 172 -7.26 21.69 11.41
CA LYS A 172 -6.58 22.14 12.64
C LYS A 172 -6.00 20.98 13.47
N ASP A 173 -6.24 19.73 13.07
CA ASP A 173 -5.76 18.55 13.79
C ASP A 173 -4.28 18.30 13.49
N GLN A 174 -3.43 18.60 14.49
CA GLN A 174 -1.99 18.40 14.39
C GLN A 174 -1.61 16.91 14.25
N THR A 175 -2.38 15.99 14.82
CA THR A 175 -2.11 14.54 14.72
C THR A 175 -2.31 14.09 13.28
N PHE A 176 -3.41 14.51 12.67
CA PHE A 176 -3.70 14.20 11.27
C PHE A 176 -2.66 14.83 10.33
N PHE A 177 -2.29 16.09 10.55
CA PHE A 177 -1.21 16.73 9.79
C PHE A 177 0.10 15.93 9.89
N ASN A 178 0.49 15.50 11.10
CA ASN A 178 1.71 14.72 11.30
C ASN A 178 1.65 13.36 10.58
N GLN A 179 0.47 12.73 10.49
CA GLN A 179 0.27 11.51 9.71
C GLN A 179 0.48 11.76 8.21
N LEU A 180 -0.11 12.83 7.68
CA LEU A 180 0.09 13.23 6.28
C LEU A 180 1.55 13.58 6.01
N ALA A 181 2.22 14.32 6.90
CA ALA A 181 3.62 14.69 6.73
C ALA A 181 4.57 13.49 6.71
N LYS A 182 4.25 12.43 7.47
CA LYS A 182 4.97 11.14 7.39
C LYS A 182 4.71 10.42 6.06
N LYS A 183 3.49 10.52 5.53
CA LYS A 183 3.09 9.86 4.28
C LYS A 183 3.62 10.59 3.03
N TYR A 184 3.69 11.91 3.06
CA TYR A 184 4.14 12.79 1.98
C TYR A 184 5.28 13.72 2.44
N PRO A 185 6.46 13.17 2.81
CA PRO A 185 7.53 13.97 3.41
C PRO A 185 8.11 15.01 2.44
N GLN A 186 8.24 14.69 1.15
CA GLN A 186 8.76 15.65 0.16
C GLN A 186 7.86 16.88 0.00
N LEU A 187 6.54 16.70 0.12
CA LEU A 187 5.56 17.79 0.03
C LEU A 187 5.48 18.60 1.33
N LEU A 188 5.34 17.93 2.48
CA LEU A 188 4.85 18.56 3.70
C LEU A 188 5.92 18.85 4.77
N SER A 189 7.17 18.39 4.59
CA SER A 189 8.22 18.66 5.59
C SER A 189 8.49 20.14 5.80
N SER A 190 8.46 20.98 4.75
CA SER A 190 8.60 22.44 4.92
C SER A 190 7.36 23.09 5.54
N ALA A 191 6.16 22.58 5.23
CA ALA A 191 4.90 23.06 5.81
C ALA A 191 4.83 22.83 7.33
N ALA A 192 5.47 21.77 7.83
CA ALA A 192 5.55 21.47 9.26
C ALA A 192 6.28 22.56 10.05
N ASN A 193 7.27 23.20 9.43
CA ASN A 193 8.10 24.24 10.05
C ASN A 193 7.53 25.65 9.86
N ALA A 194 6.48 25.81 9.06
CA ALA A 194 5.84 27.11 8.83
C ALA A 194 5.23 27.65 10.13
N LYS A 195 5.45 28.95 10.39
CA LYS A 195 4.93 29.71 11.55
C LYS A 195 3.88 30.72 11.09
N GLY A 196 2.94 31.06 11.97
CA GLY A 196 1.91 32.06 11.68
C GLY A 196 0.87 31.64 10.62
N VAL A 197 0.83 30.35 10.26
CA VAL A 197 -0.12 29.83 9.27
C VAL A 197 -1.49 29.58 9.91
N ARG A 198 -2.55 30.07 9.26
CA ARG A 198 -3.94 29.85 9.70
C ARG A 198 -4.34 28.38 9.60
N TYR A 199 -3.95 27.72 8.50
CA TYR A 199 -4.04 26.28 8.29
C TYR A 199 -2.76 25.78 7.62
N ARG A 200 -2.17 24.69 8.13
CA ARG A 200 -0.92 24.15 7.58
C ARG A 200 -1.07 23.55 6.18
N LEU A 201 -2.29 23.12 5.83
CA LEU A 201 -2.61 22.55 4.52
C LEU A 201 -3.20 23.58 3.55
N GLU A 202 -3.19 24.87 3.89
CA GLU A 202 -3.62 25.93 2.97
C GLU A 202 -2.74 25.90 1.71
N GLY A 203 -3.36 25.86 0.53
CA GLY A 203 -2.66 25.70 -0.74
C GLY A 203 -2.16 24.28 -1.04
N TYR A 204 -2.26 23.32 -0.12
CA TYR A 204 -1.80 21.94 -0.33
C TYR A 204 -2.91 20.98 -0.79
N LEU A 205 -4.16 21.43 -0.85
CA LEU A 205 -5.29 20.65 -1.35
C LEU A 205 -5.46 20.92 -2.85
N PHE A 206 -5.17 19.93 -3.68
CA PHE A 206 -5.15 20.14 -5.13
C PHE A 206 -6.54 20.54 -5.68
N PRO A 207 -6.62 21.55 -6.55
CA PRO A 207 -7.87 21.96 -7.20
C PRO A 207 -8.30 20.92 -8.24
N ALA A 208 -9.46 20.30 -8.03
CA ALA A 208 -10.05 19.33 -8.94
C ALA A 208 -11.52 19.07 -8.58
N THR A 209 -12.19 18.30 -9.42
CA THR A 209 -13.47 17.68 -9.06
C THR A 209 -13.23 16.29 -8.47
N TYR A 210 -13.67 16.09 -7.24
CA TYR A 210 -13.54 14.82 -6.51
C TYR A 210 -14.88 14.10 -6.49
N ASN A 211 -14.92 12.87 -6.98
CA ASN A 211 -16.09 12.00 -6.85
C ASN A 211 -16.13 11.43 -5.43
N VAL A 212 -17.28 11.57 -4.77
CA VAL A 212 -17.41 11.25 -3.34
C VAL A 212 -18.37 10.10 -3.13
N GLY A 213 -17.93 9.07 -2.39
CA GLY A 213 -18.78 7.92 -2.03
C GLY A 213 -19.62 8.14 -0.76
N ALA A 214 -20.75 7.46 -0.63
CA ALA A 214 -21.61 7.51 0.57
C ALA A 214 -20.94 7.09 1.89
N GLY A 215 -19.86 6.30 1.82
CA GLY A 215 -19.09 5.86 2.99
C GLY A 215 -17.78 6.61 3.22
N GLU A 216 -17.45 7.56 2.33
CA GLU A 216 -16.16 8.26 2.36
C GLU A 216 -16.10 9.26 3.51
N THR A 217 -14.92 9.39 4.13
CA THR A 217 -14.70 10.31 5.25
C THR A 217 -13.96 11.56 4.79
N VAL A 218 -14.03 12.61 5.61
CA VAL A 218 -13.25 13.84 5.39
C VAL A 218 -11.74 13.54 5.31
N LYS A 219 -11.27 12.57 6.10
CA LYS A 219 -9.86 12.15 6.10
C LYS A 219 -9.44 11.56 4.76
N ASP A 220 -10.26 10.67 4.20
CA ASP A 220 -9.99 10.02 2.91
C ASP A 220 -9.92 11.06 1.79
N LEU A 221 -10.88 11.99 1.79
CA LEU A 221 -10.98 13.02 0.77
C LEU A 221 -9.79 14.00 0.82
N VAL A 222 -9.38 14.41 2.03
CA VAL A 222 -8.19 15.26 2.20
C VAL A 222 -6.93 14.52 1.81
N ASP A 223 -6.78 13.24 2.20
CA ASP A 223 -5.64 12.43 1.81
C ASP A 223 -5.53 12.32 0.28
N ALA A 224 -6.65 12.15 -0.43
CA ALA A 224 -6.69 12.14 -1.89
C ALA A 224 -6.27 13.49 -2.50
N MET A 225 -6.73 14.61 -1.94
CA MET A 225 -6.33 15.96 -2.37
C MET A 225 -4.83 16.20 -2.21
N VAL A 226 -4.26 15.83 -1.05
CA VAL A 226 -2.83 15.96 -0.76
C VAL A 226 -2.00 15.01 -1.62
N ALA A 227 -2.45 13.76 -1.80
CA ALA A 227 -1.81 12.80 -2.69
C ALA A 227 -1.73 13.32 -4.13
N LYS A 228 -2.79 13.98 -4.59
CA LYS A 228 -2.81 14.58 -5.92
C LYS A 228 -1.81 15.72 -6.03
N THR A 229 -1.73 16.60 -5.04
CA THR A 229 -0.70 17.65 -4.98
C THR A 229 0.70 17.05 -5.04
N ASP A 230 1.00 16.05 -4.20
CA ASP A 230 2.31 15.40 -4.19
C ASP A 230 2.64 14.79 -5.56
N SER A 231 1.69 14.10 -6.17
CA SER A 231 1.84 13.49 -7.50
C SER A 231 2.16 14.52 -8.58
N VAL A 232 1.52 15.70 -8.55
CA VAL A 232 1.80 16.78 -9.51
C VAL A 232 3.17 17.41 -9.22
N MET A 233 3.54 17.52 -7.95
CA MET A 233 4.81 18.11 -7.50
C MET A 233 6.04 17.24 -7.74
N GLN A 234 5.86 15.93 -8.00
CA GLN A 234 6.96 14.97 -8.21
C GLN A 234 8.04 15.46 -9.19
N SER A 235 7.63 16.07 -10.31
CA SER A 235 8.57 16.55 -11.33
C SER A 235 9.31 17.83 -10.92
N TYR A 236 8.78 18.60 -9.97
CA TYR A 236 9.30 19.90 -9.57
C TYR A 236 10.25 19.83 -8.37
N TYR A 237 10.14 18.82 -7.50
CA TYR A 237 10.95 18.74 -6.27
C TYR A 237 12.47 18.89 -6.48
N LYS A 238 13.00 18.29 -7.56
CA LYS A 238 14.42 18.42 -7.90
C LYS A 238 14.80 19.86 -8.25
N SER A 239 13.98 20.53 -9.03
CA SER A 239 14.19 21.92 -9.45
C SER A 239 14.07 22.88 -8.27
N ILE A 240 13.06 22.69 -7.42
CA ILE A 240 12.84 23.47 -6.19
C ILE A 240 14.08 23.41 -5.30
N LYS A 241 14.59 22.19 -5.03
CA LYS A 241 15.80 22.00 -4.23
C LYS A 241 17.03 22.62 -4.88
N LYS A 242 17.17 22.54 -6.21
CA LYS A 242 18.29 23.16 -6.96
C LYS A 242 18.28 24.69 -6.85
N GLN A 243 17.11 25.29 -6.85
CA GLN A 243 16.92 26.73 -6.69
C GLN A 243 16.97 27.19 -5.22
N GLN A 244 17.26 26.27 -4.29
CA GLN A 244 17.34 26.53 -2.85
C GLN A 244 16.04 27.05 -2.22
N TYR A 245 14.90 26.83 -2.87
CA TYR A 245 13.59 27.08 -2.30
C TYR A 245 13.09 25.87 -1.53
N THR A 246 12.26 26.12 -0.53
CA THR A 246 11.39 25.12 0.10
C THR A 246 10.09 24.97 -0.68
N VAL A 247 9.43 23.82 -0.55
CA VAL A 247 8.10 23.62 -1.14
C VAL A 247 7.12 24.65 -0.57
N GLN A 248 7.21 24.97 0.73
CA GLN A 248 6.37 26.01 1.35
C GLN A 248 6.50 27.37 0.67
N GLU A 249 7.72 27.81 0.35
CA GLU A 249 7.94 29.09 -0.34
C GLU A 249 7.36 29.06 -1.75
N VAL A 250 7.57 27.97 -2.50
CA VAL A 250 7.03 27.82 -3.86
C VAL A 250 5.51 27.83 -3.86
N MET A 251 4.87 27.09 -2.94
CA MET A 251 3.41 27.08 -2.81
C MET A 251 2.87 28.46 -2.39
N THR A 252 3.60 29.17 -1.53
CA THR A 252 3.22 30.53 -1.12
C THR A 252 3.30 31.50 -2.31
N LEU A 253 4.38 31.45 -3.10
CA LEU A 253 4.53 32.25 -4.31
C LEU A 253 3.45 31.91 -5.35
N ALA A 254 3.18 30.64 -5.58
CA ALA A 254 2.13 30.18 -6.51
C ALA A 254 0.72 30.62 -6.09
N SER A 255 0.49 30.91 -4.80
CA SER A 255 -0.80 31.41 -4.31
C SER A 255 -1.01 32.92 -4.53
N LEU A 256 0.05 33.67 -4.88
CA LEU A 256 0.01 35.11 -5.12
C LEU A 256 -0.16 35.49 -6.59
N VAL A 257 0.09 34.55 -7.51
CA VAL A 257 0.05 34.73 -8.96
C VAL A 257 -1.28 34.19 -9.51
#